data_AF-A0A3R6Q251-F1
#
_entry.id   AF-A0A3R6Q251-F1
#
_cell.length_a   1.000
_cell.length_b   1.000
_cell.length_c   1.000
_cell.angle_alpha   90.00
_cell.angle_beta   90.00
_cell.angle_gamma   90.00
#
_symmetry.space_group_name_H-M   'P 1'
#
loop_
_entity.id
_entity.type
_entity.pdbx_description
1 polymer ?
#
loop_
_entity_poly.entity_id
_entity_poly.type
_entity_poly.pdbx_seq_one_letter_code
_entity_poly.pdbx_strand_id
1 'polypeptide(L)'
;MKLKKLFGKILGAGLCMGMLIGCMPGGALQVKAATEPNYLTFTAEEAGSTLSLSWASASDVQTSTDHGTTWSAYARGTTITLANVGDSVSFKGRGFVANNRANVNHVRMTGKIAASGSVTSLIDENGGDPNVTLPSDCFAHMFQDCTSLTQAPELPATTLSGICYVFMFQNCTSLTQVPKLPATTLATACYRGMFDGCTGLSLTTTKDADHTLAWSLADATEELNWNAIMFEGCPNVDLGNGSKEPQMNTVYYQTCNHSYGSDGKCIYCGTEKAVDIVTPTPEAAPAAGITNAQPNGGTPTTPNTNNQAAQNTTANVKAPVTGEASSMASVILVLLIAGGLAVILVGVCKMRKHCK
;
A
#
# COMPACT_ATOMS: atom_id res chain seq x y z
N MET A 1 44.67 6.05 -67.79
CA MET A 1 44.02 7.39 -67.68
C MET A 1 43.84 7.73 -66.19
N LYS A 2 43.53 8.98 -65.81
CA LYS A 2 43.81 9.53 -64.46
C LYS A 2 42.71 9.24 -63.39
N LEU A 3 43.15 8.75 -62.21
CA LEU A 3 42.99 9.28 -60.84
C LEU A 3 41.65 9.91 -60.33
N LYS A 4 41.32 9.62 -59.04
CA LYS A 4 40.31 10.27 -58.12
C LYS A 4 38.83 9.96 -58.48
N LYS A 5 37.85 9.82 -57.57
CA LYS A 5 37.66 9.96 -56.09
C LYS A 5 36.63 8.86 -55.67
N LEU A 6 36.34 8.45 -54.42
CA LEU A 6 36.74 8.80 -53.04
C LEU A 6 36.70 7.48 -52.19
N PHE A 7 36.48 7.54 -50.87
CA PHE A 7 36.20 6.44 -49.93
C PHE A 7 34.92 6.75 -49.13
N GLY A 8 34.29 5.74 -48.50
CA GLY A 8 33.11 5.94 -47.65
C GLY A 8 32.48 4.69 -47.00
N LYS A 9 33.27 3.80 -46.40
CA LYS A 9 32.76 2.89 -45.35
C LYS A 9 32.87 3.60 -43.99
N ILE A 10 32.02 3.27 -43.02
CA ILE A 10 32.45 2.86 -41.66
C ILE A 10 31.23 2.37 -40.84
N LEU A 11 31.47 1.28 -40.12
CA LEU A 11 30.63 0.70 -39.08
C LEU A 11 31.13 1.26 -37.74
N GLY A 12 30.28 1.71 -36.82
CA GLY A 12 30.80 2.23 -35.54
C GLY A 12 29.75 2.61 -34.51
N ALA A 13 29.76 1.90 -33.38
CA ALA A 13 29.15 2.37 -32.14
C ALA A 13 29.96 3.54 -31.55
N GLY A 14 29.31 4.41 -30.79
CA GLY A 14 30.01 5.47 -30.06
C GLY A 14 29.05 6.39 -29.30
N LEU A 15 29.26 6.48 -27.98
CA LEU A 15 28.69 7.55 -27.15
C LEU A 15 29.10 8.91 -27.74
N CYS A 16 28.18 9.86 -27.83
CA CYS A 16 28.51 11.27 -27.99
C CYS A 16 28.00 12.07 -26.79
N MET A 17 28.81 12.04 -25.72
CA MET A 17 28.75 12.99 -24.61
C MET A 17 28.96 14.40 -25.18
N GLY A 18 27.97 15.28 -25.03
CA GLY A 18 28.04 16.66 -25.54
C GLY A 18 28.99 17.54 -24.73
N MET A 19 30.28 17.51 -25.05
CA MET A 19 31.31 18.30 -24.36
C MET A 19 31.33 19.76 -24.84
N LEU A 20 30.54 20.62 -24.20
CA LEU A 20 30.61 22.08 -24.39
C LEU A 20 31.85 22.64 -23.67
N ILE A 21 32.94 22.83 -24.42
CA ILE A 21 34.19 23.38 -23.89
C ILE A 21 34.07 24.91 -23.75
N GLY A 22 33.75 25.36 -22.54
CA GLY A 22 33.97 26.74 -22.09
C GLY A 22 35.04 26.75 -21.00
N CYS A 23 36.18 27.43 -21.24
CA CYS A 23 37.24 27.54 -20.24
C CYS A 23 36.80 28.38 -19.04
N MET A 24 36.66 27.75 -17.87
CA MET A 24 36.71 28.41 -16.57
C MET A 24 37.60 27.60 -15.62
N PRO A 25 38.42 28.23 -14.76
CA PRO A 25 39.36 27.53 -13.90
C PRO A 25 38.74 27.01 -12.60
N GLY A 26 39.18 25.83 -12.15
CA GLY A 26 39.33 25.56 -10.73
C GLY A 26 38.08 25.21 -9.91
N GLY A 27 37.11 24.49 -10.48
CA GLY A 27 36.04 23.85 -9.71
C GLY A 27 35.78 22.44 -10.24
N ALA A 28 35.90 21.42 -9.38
CA ALA A 28 35.53 20.06 -9.76
C ALA A 28 34.01 19.95 -9.88
N LEU A 29 33.46 20.06 -11.10
CA LEU A 29 32.08 19.69 -11.37
C LEU A 29 31.92 18.19 -11.12
N GLN A 30 31.42 17.84 -9.94
CA GLN A 30 30.83 16.55 -9.65
C GLN A 30 29.57 16.42 -10.52
N VAL A 31 29.71 15.83 -11.71
CA VAL A 31 28.57 15.45 -12.54
C VAL A 31 27.87 14.28 -11.84
N LYS A 32 26.89 14.60 -10.97
CA LYS A 32 25.98 13.61 -10.40
C LYS A 32 25.34 12.84 -11.56
N ALA A 33 25.53 11.52 -11.59
CA ALA A 33 24.91 10.68 -12.60
C ALA A 33 23.39 10.88 -12.54
N ALA A 34 22.75 11.09 -13.69
CA ALA A 34 21.31 11.20 -13.75
C ALA A 34 20.69 9.87 -13.29
N THR A 35 19.82 9.93 -12.30
CA THR A 35 19.02 8.79 -11.86
C THR A 35 17.96 8.49 -12.92
N GLU A 36 17.79 7.20 -13.24
CA GLU A 36 16.69 6.78 -14.11
C GLU A 36 15.35 7.26 -13.53
N PRO A 37 14.45 7.83 -14.35
CA PRO A 37 13.19 8.35 -13.84
C PRO A 37 12.30 7.25 -13.25
N ASN A 38 11.60 7.61 -12.18
CA ASN A 38 10.75 6.73 -11.39
C ASN A 38 9.43 7.45 -11.05
N TYR A 39 8.59 7.67 -12.06
CA TYR A 39 7.39 8.50 -11.96
C TYR A 39 6.27 7.84 -11.13
N LEU A 40 5.59 8.64 -10.30
CA LEU A 40 4.37 8.22 -9.60
C LEU A 40 3.31 7.84 -10.63
N THR A 41 3.00 6.55 -10.71
CA THR A 41 2.16 5.99 -11.78
C THR A 41 1.01 5.19 -11.20
N PHE A 42 -0.20 5.52 -11.66
CA PHE A 42 -1.44 4.85 -11.28
C PHE A 42 -1.92 3.98 -12.43
N THR A 43 -2.19 2.70 -12.16
CA THR A 43 -2.64 1.73 -13.15
C THR A 43 -3.98 1.13 -12.71
N ALA A 44 -4.95 1.09 -13.62
CA ALA A 44 -6.26 0.50 -13.35
C ALA A 44 -6.19 -1.03 -13.32
N GLU A 45 -6.62 -1.60 -12.20
CA GLU A 45 -6.91 -3.04 -12.07
C GLU A 45 -8.38 -3.33 -12.38
N GLU A 46 -9.22 -2.30 -12.45
CA GLU A 46 -10.64 -2.34 -12.79
C GLU A 46 -10.97 -1.30 -13.87
N ALA A 47 -11.64 -1.73 -14.94
CA ALA A 47 -12.03 -0.86 -16.05
C ALA A 47 -13.02 0.22 -15.59
N GLY A 48 -12.82 1.47 -16.05
CA GLY A 48 -13.62 2.62 -15.63
C GLY A 48 -13.20 3.24 -14.30
N SER A 49 -12.07 2.81 -13.71
CA SER A 49 -11.48 3.45 -12.54
C SER A 49 -11.20 4.94 -12.80
N THR A 50 -11.39 5.78 -11.78
CA THR A 50 -11.17 7.24 -11.90
C THR A 50 -10.15 7.72 -10.89
N LEU A 51 -9.43 8.78 -11.25
CA LEU A 51 -8.40 9.41 -10.41
C LEU A 51 -8.44 10.93 -10.57
N SER A 52 -8.25 11.68 -9.48
CA SER A 52 -7.89 13.10 -9.55
C SER A 52 -6.81 13.43 -8.51
N LEU A 53 -5.82 14.23 -8.90
CA LEU A 53 -4.78 14.76 -8.02
C LEU A 53 -5.01 16.26 -7.77
N SER A 54 -4.81 16.71 -6.54
CA SER A 54 -4.90 18.11 -6.14
C SER A 54 -3.85 18.45 -5.07
N TRP A 55 -3.57 19.74 -4.88
CA TRP A 55 -2.49 20.24 -4.02
C TRP A 55 -2.79 21.64 -3.48
N ALA A 56 -2.16 22.00 -2.37
CA ALA A 56 -2.09 23.39 -1.91
C ALA A 56 -1.16 24.23 -2.79
N SER A 57 0.07 23.75 -3.00
CA SER A 57 1.05 24.36 -3.92
C SER A 57 1.85 23.29 -4.67
N ALA A 58 2.07 23.52 -5.95
CA ALA A 58 2.97 22.80 -6.84
C ALA A 58 3.10 23.64 -8.11
N SER A 59 4.17 23.49 -8.88
CA SER A 59 4.27 24.02 -10.25
C SER A 59 4.50 22.91 -11.26
N ASP A 60 4.14 23.19 -12.52
CA ASP A 60 4.48 22.36 -13.68
C ASP A 60 4.04 20.90 -13.58
N VAL A 61 2.95 20.66 -12.85
CA VAL A 61 2.38 19.32 -12.71
C VAL A 61 1.88 18.86 -14.06
N GLN A 62 2.38 17.70 -14.48
CA GLN A 62 2.14 17.12 -15.80
C GLN A 62 1.75 15.65 -15.65
N THR A 63 1.03 15.15 -16.64
CA THR A 63 0.67 13.74 -16.78
C THR A 63 1.20 13.14 -18.09
N SER A 64 1.52 11.86 -18.05
CA SER A 64 1.89 11.02 -19.18
C SER A 64 1.06 9.74 -19.18
N THR A 65 0.69 9.24 -20.36
CA THR A 65 0.01 7.94 -20.56
C THR A 65 0.85 6.97 -21.39
N ASP A 66 2.12 7.32 -21.64
CA ASP A 66 3.08 6.59 -22.45
C ASP A 66 4.41 6.37 -21.71
N HIS A 67 4.29 6.07 -20.41
CA HIS A 67 5.37 5.78 -19.46
C HIS A 67 6.47 6.87 -19.41
N GLY A 68 6.05 8.13 -19.51
CA GLY A 68 6.91 9.30 -19.42
C GLY A 68 7.57 9.74 -20.73
N THR A 69 7.18 9.16 -21.87
CA THR A 69 7.72 9.53 -23.19
C THR A 69 7.24 10.91 -23.64
N THR A 70 5.95 11.22 -23.45
CA THR A 70 5.34 12.53 -23.68
C THR A 70 4.59 13.02 -22.46
N TRP A 71 4.49 14.34 -22.31
CA TRP A 71 3.93 14.98 -21.12
C TRP A 71 2.96 16.09 -21.52
N SER A 72 1.81 16.14 -20.85
CA SER A 72 0.81 17.20 -20.97
C SER A 72 0.62 17.90 -19.63
N ALA A 73 0.38 19.20 -19.64
CA ALA A 73 0.08 19.96 -18.42
C ALA A 73 -1.22 19.45 -17.78
N TYR A 74 -1.19 19.17 -16.48
CA TYR A 74 -2.33 18.65 -15.73
C TYR A 74 -3.02 19.77 -14.95
N ALA A 75 -4.31 19.99 -15.26
CA ALA A 75 -5.13 20.95 -14.54
C ALA A 75 -5.56 20.37 -13.18
N ARG A 76 -5.14 21.02 -12.09
CA ARG A 76 -5.39 20.60 -10.69
C ARG A 76 -6.83 20.15 -10.43
N GLY A 77 -6.99 18.93 -9.92
CA GLY A 77 -8.28 18.35 -9.55
C GLY A 77 -9.12 17.83 -10.71
N THR A 78 -8.60 17.83 -11.94
CA THR A 78 -9.28 17.25 -13.11
C THR A 78 -9.35 15.73 -12.97
N THR A 79 -10.54 15.16 -13.15
CA THR A 79 -10.73 13.70 -13.16
C THR A 79 -10.16 13.10 -14.44
N ILE A 80 -9.33 12.08 -14.26
CA ILE A 80 -8.79 11.20 -15.29
C ILE A 80 -9.58 9.89 -15.20
N THR A 81 -10.02 9.37 -16.34
CA THR A 81 -10.69 8.08 -16.44
C THR A 81 -9.73 7.08 -17.07
N LEU A 82 -9.49 5.96 -16.38
CA LEU A 82 -8.75 4.81 -16.87
C LEU A 82 -9.81 3.82 -17.38
N ALA A 83 -10.05 3.82 -18.69
CA ALA A 83 -11.21 3.19 -19.30
C ALA A 83 -11.11 1.65 -19.28
N ASN A 84 -9.89 1.11 -19.41
CA ASN A 84 -9.60 -0.32 -19.48
C ASN A 84 -8.69 -0.75 -18.32
N VAL A 85 -8.71 -2.05 -18.00
CA VAL A 85 -7.69 -2.66 -17.13
C VAL A 85 -6.33 -2.54 -17.82
N GLY A 86 -5.32 -2.07 -17.08
CA GLY A 86 -3.98 -1.79 -17.60
C GLY A 86 -3.78 -0.37 -18.15
N ASP A 87 -4.85 0.43 -18.32
CA ASP A 87 -4.69 1.87 -18.58
C ASP A 87 -3.94 2.49 -17.40
N SER A 88 -2.98 3.37 -17.69
CA SER A 88 -2.15 4.01 -16.65
C SER A 88 -1.91 5.49 -16.91
N VAL A 89 -1.62 6.21 -15.83
CA VAL A 89 -1.20 7.61 -15.86
C VAL A 89 -0.06 7.87 -14.88
N SER A 90 1.06 8.37 -15.41
CA SER A 90 2.21 8.84 -14.64
C SER A 90 2.09 10.33 -14.36
N PHE A 91 2.50 10.77 -13.18
CA PHE A 91 2.58 12.17 -12.77
C PHE A 91 4.03 12.60 -12.55
N LYS A 92 4.29 13.89 -12.79
CA LYS A 92 5.49 14.59 -12.31
C LYS A 92 5.15 16.05 -12.03
N GLY A 93 6.00 16.75 -11.29
CA GLY A 93 5.86 18.18 -11.00
C GLY A 93 6.98 18.69 -10.10
N ARG A 94 6.92 19.99 -9.76
CA ARG A 94 7.89 20.65 -8.88
C ARG A 94 7.26 21.12 -7.58
N GLY A 95 7.94 20.86 -6.47
CA GLY A 95 7.62 21.42 -5.15
C GLY A 95 6.20 21.13 -4.65
N PHE A 96 5.68 19.93 -4.91
CA PHE A 96 4.35 19.52 -4.44
C PHE A 96 4.21 19.58 -2.92
N VAL A 97 3.11 20.19 -2.48
CA VAL A 97 2.66 20.25 -1.10
C VAL A 97 1.17 19.93 -1.06
N ALA A 98 0.85 18.83 -0.40
CA ALA A 98 -0.50 18.48 0.04
C ALA A 98 -1.04 19.58 0.96
N ASN A 99 -0.41 19.77 2.13
CA ASN A 99 -0.88 20.47 3.35
C ASN A 99 -1.51 19.51 4.39
N ASN A 100 -1.43 19.89 5.67
CA ASN A 100 -1.87 19.06 6.80
C ASN A 100 -3.34 19.26 7.26
N ARG A 101 -4.18 19.95 6.47
CA ARG A 101 -5.58 20.18 6.87
C ARG A 101 -6.35 18.87 6.78
N ALA A 102 -6.82 18.39 7.93
CA ALA A 102 -7.68 17.23 8.00
C ALA A 102 -8.89 17.34 7.05
N ASN A 103 -9.25 16.21 6.42
CA ASN A 103 -10.33 16.07 5.43
C ASN A 103 -10.05 16.75 4.07
N VAL A 104 -8.78 16.95 3.69
CA VAL A 104 -8.38 17.36 2.34
C VAL A 104 -7.73 16.20 1.61
N ASN A 105 -8.57 15.33 1.02
CA ASN A 105 -8.10 14.17 0.27
C ASN A 105 -7.53 14.68 -1.07
N HIS A 106 -6.19 14.72 -1.14
CA HIS A 106 -5.44 15.28 -2.26
C HIS A 106 -5.51 14.40 -3.49
N VAL A 107 -5.37 13.10 -3.29
CA VAL A 107 -5.76 12.08 -4.25
C VAL A 107 -7.20 11.65 -3.95
N ARG A 108 -7.98 11.48 -5.02
CA ARG A 108 -9.31 10.85 -4.95
C ARG A 108 -9.42 9.84 -6.07
N MET A 109 -10.01 8.70 -5.77
CA MET A 109 -10.10 7.60 -6.72
C MET A 109 -11.36 6.74 -6.53
N THR A 110 -11.76 6.04 -7.60
CA THR A 110 -12.82 5.03 -7.59
C THR A 110 -12.40 3.82 -8.43
N GLY A 111 -13.00 2.65 -8.19
CA GLY A 111 -12.64 1.40 -8.84
C GLY A 111 -11.51 0.69 -8.08
N LYS A 112 -10.49 0.21 -8.79
CA LYS A 112 -9.28 -0.41 -8.20
C LYS A 112 -8.04 0.08 -8.93
N ILE A 113 -7.11 0.65 -8.19
CA ILE A 113 -5.92 1.30 -8.73
C ILE A 113 -4.69 0.89 -7.91
N ALA A 114 -3.72 0.30 -8.59
CA ALA A 114 -2.37 0.12 -8.06
C ALA A 114 -1.55 1.39 -8.32
N ALA A 115 -0.86 1.90 -7.29
CA ALA A 115 0.16 2.93 -7.46
C ALA A 115 1.55 2.30 -7.45
N SER A 116 2.43 2.85 -8.29
CA SER A 116 3.82 2.42 -8.47
C SER A 116 4.73 3.62 -8.73
N GLY A 117 6.04 3.38 -8.65
CA GLY A 117 7.05 4.42 -8.74
C GLY A 117 7.00 5.45 -7.62
N SER A 118 7.83 6.49 -7.69
CA SER A 118 8.09 7.38 -6.56
C SER A 118 7.18 8.60 -6.52
N VAL A 119 6.60 8.87 -5.34
CA VAL A 119 5.90 10.14 -5.05
C VAL A 119 6.79 11.37 -5.24
N THR A 120 8.11 11.23 -5.14
CA THR A 120 9.07 12.36 -5.20
C THR A 120 9.22 12.93 -6.61
N SER A 121 8.71 12.23 -7.64
CA SER A 121 8.53 12.78 -8.98
C SER A 121 7.63 14.03 -9.03
N LEU A 122 6.80 14.26 -8.01
CA LEU A 122 6.03 15.50 -7.80
C LEU A 122 6.86 16.64 -7.15
N ILE A 123 8.08 16.36 -6.68
CA ILE A 123 9.01 17.31 -6.07
C ILE A 123 10.10 17.71 -7.07
N ASP A 124 10.70 16.73 -7.76
CA ASP A 124 11.94 16.84 -8.54
C ASP A 124 11.78 16.53 -10.05
N GLU A 125 10.54 16.30 -10.52
CA GLU A 125 10.18 15.86 -11.88
C GLU A 125 10.80 14.53 -12.37
N ASN A 126 11.53 13.78 -11.55
CA ASN A 126 12.23 12.56 -11.92
C ASN A 126 11.80 11.36 -11.05
N GLY A 127 11.77 11.50 -9.73
CA GLY A 127 11.39 10.46 -8.76
C GLY A 127 12.51 9.50 -8.36
N GLY A 128 13.64 9.50 -9.06
CA GLY A 128 14.75 8.57 -8.86
C GLY A 128 15.81 8.99 -7.84
N ASP A 129 15.75 10.19 -7.24
CA ASP A 129 16.75 10.66 -6.27
C ASP A 129 16.37 10.29 -4.83
N PRO A 130 17.04 9.30 -4.17
CA PRO A 130 16.74 8.94 -2.78
C PRO A 130 17.17 10.01 -1.76
N ASN A 131 17.96 11.00 -2.19
CA ASN A 131 18.42 12.11 -1.34
C ASN A 131 17.58 13.38 -1.52
N VAL A 132 16.39 13.26 -2.13
CA VAL A 132 15.45 14.37 -2.29
C VAL A 132 14.99 14.89 -0.92
N THR A 133 15.34 16.14 -0.62
CA THR A 133 14.91 16.80 0.61
C THR A 133 13.41 17.13 0.54
N LEU A 134 12.62 16.43 1.34
CA LEU A 134 11.18 16.66 1.41
C LEU A 134 10.84 17.91 2.25
N PRO A 135 10.01 18.85 1.74
CA PRO A 135 9.45 19.92 2.56
C PRO A 135 8.58 19.38 3.70
N SER A 136 8.36 20.20 4.74
CA SER A 136 7.36 19.90 5.77
C SER A 136 5.99 19.68 5.12
N ASP A 137 5.23 18.69 5.63
CA ASP A 137 3.82 18.46 5.27
C ASP A 137 3.57 18.17 3.78
N CYS A 138 4.61 17.86 2.99
CA CYS A 138 4.53 17.80 1.54
C CYS A 138 3.59 16.70 1.01
N PHE A 139 3.49 15.56 1.70
CA PHE A 139 2.62 14.43 1.35
C PHE A 139 1.65 14.05 2.49
N ALA A 140 1.44 14.97 3.44
CA ALA A 140 0.46 14.83 4.52
C ALA A 140 -0.93 14.53 3.95
N HIS A 141 -1.64 13.54 4.49
CA HIS A 141 -2.99 13.14 4.04
C HIS A 141 -3.13 12.79 2.55
N MET A 142 -2.03 12.56 1.79
CA MET A 142 -2.08 12.52 0.32
C MET A 142 -3.08 11.50 -0.23
N PHE A 143 -3.12 10.31 0.35
CA PHE A 143 -4.01 9.20 0.01
C PHE A 143 -5.06 8.93 1.10
N GLN A 144 -5.39 9.90 1.95
CA GLN A 144 -6.44 9.73 2.97
C GLN A 144 -7.77 9.29 2.32
N ASP A 145 -8.40 8.28 2.92
CA ASP A 145 -9.62 7.58 2.48
C ASP A 145 -9.58 7.02 1.04
N CYS A 146 -8.39 6.75 0.48
CA CYS A 146 -8.25 6.13 -0.84
C CYS A 146 -8.54 4.62 -0.78
N THR A 147 -9.81 4.26 -0.53
CA THR A 147 -10.29 2.87 -0.45
C THR A 147 -10.16 2.08 -1.74
N SER A 148 -9.93 2.73 -2.89
CA SER A 148 -9.59 2.10 -4.19
C SER A 148 -8.09 1.82 -4.39
N LEU A 149 -7.22 2.25 -3.47
CA LEU A 149 -5.77 2.04 -3.57
C LEU A 149 -5.42 0.62 -3.11
N THR A 150 -4.95 -0.23 -4.02
CA THR A 150 -4.58 -1.62 -3.74
C THR A 150 -3.09 -1.81 -3.47
N GLN A 151 -2.26 -0.95 -4.06
CA GLN A 151 -0.80 -0.92 -3.88
C GLN A 151 -0.34 0.52 -3.63
N ALA A 152 0.51 0.74 -2.63
CA ALA A 152 1.10 2.03 -2.32
C ALA A 152 2.32 2.33 -3.22
N PRO A 153 2.57 3.60 -3.58
CA PRO A 153 3.76 4.00 -4.32
C PRO A 153 5.02 3.91 -3.47
N GLU A 154 6.18 4.07 -4.11
CA GLU A 154 7.48 4.13 -3.44
C GLU A 154 7.67 5.46 -2.70
N LEU A 155 8.29 5.37 -1.52
CA LEU A 155 8.60 6.49 -0.64
C LEU A 155 10.12 6.52 -0.39
N PRO A 156 10.94 6.91 -1.38
CA PRO A 156 12.39 6.65 -1.36
C PRO A 156 13.21 7.57 -0.44
N ALA A 157 12.59 8.60 0.14
CA ALA A 157 13.30 9.63 0.90
C ALA A 157 13.97 9.04 2.15
N THR A 158 15.28 9.27 2.29
CA THR A 158 16.08 8.81 3.44
C THR A 158 16.03 9.77 4.64
N THR A 159 15.60 11.02 4.42
CA THR A 159 15.46 12.07 5.44
C THR A 159 14.07 12.68 5.37
N LEU A 160 13.35 12.70 6.49
CA LEU A 160 11.97 13.17 6.58
C LEU A 160 11.84 14.43 7.43
N SER A 161 11.25 15.46 6.85
CA SER A 161 10.77 16.64 7.57
C SER A 161 9.55 16.32 8.44
N GLY A 162 9.26 17.18 9.42
CA GLY A 162 8.12 17.03 10.31
C GLY A 162 6.82 16.83 9.52
N ILE A 163 5.96 15.93 10.02
CA ILE A 163 4.58 15.75 9.53
C ILE A 163 4.48 15.33 8.04
N CYS A 164 5.59 15.08 7.33
CA CYS A 164 5.61 14.95 5.87
C CYS A 164 4.78 13.80 5.28
N TYR A 165 4.61 12.69 6.01
CA TYR A 165 3.75 11.56 5.67
C TYR A 165 2.67 11.29 6.73
N VAL A 166 2.29 12.31 7.52
CA VAL A 166 1.22 12.18 8.53
C VAL A 166 -0.07 11.72 7.85
N PHE A 167 -0.73 10.71 8.42
CA PHE A 167 -1.98 10.13 7.91
C PHE A 167 -1.99 9.82 6.40
N MET A 168 -0.83 9.59 5.78
CA MET A 168 -0.69 9.58 4.32
C MET A 168 -1.63 8.58 3.64
N PHE A 169 -1.86 7.42 4.25
CA PHE A 169 -2.75 6.36 3.77
C PHE A 169 -3.89 6.06 4.74
N GLN A 170 -4.24 6.97 5.65
CA GLN A 170 -5.31 6.71 6.64
C GLN A 170 -6.60 6.27 5.93
N ASN A 171 -7.24 5.20 6.42
CA ASN A 171 -8.42 4.55 5.84
C ASN A 171 -8.25 3.98 4.41
N CYS A 172 -7.04 3.67 3.95
CA CYS A 172 -6.83 2.90 2.71
C CYS A 172 -7.18 1.41 2.91
N THR A 173 -8.47 1.09 3.01
CA THR A 173 -8.96 -0.26 3.39
C THR A 173 -8.61 -1.38 2.43
N SER A 174 -8.29 -1.07 1.16
CA SER A 174 -7.89 -2.07 0.14
C SER A 174 -6.38 -2.26 0.01
N LEU A 175 -5.56 -1.49 0.75
CA LEU A 175 -4.12 -1.62 0.74
C LEU A 175 -3.72 -2.86 1.55
N THR A 176 -3.05 -3.82 0.92
CA THR A 176 -2.69 -5.12 1.54
C THR A 176 -1.22 -5.25 1.95
N GLN A 177 -0.37 -4.32 1.52
CA GLN A 177 1.07 -4.33 1.79
C GLN A 177 1.54 -2.96 2.28
N VAL A 178 2.39 -2.94 3.31
CA VAL A 178 3.09 -1.72 3.73
C VAL A 178 4.26 -1.48 2.77
N PRO A 179 4.42 -0.27 2.20
CA PRO A 179 5.57 0.06 1.37
C PRO A 179 6.88 0.08 2.19
N LYS A 180 8.03 -0.02 1.52
CA LYS A 180 9.32 0.17 2.18
C LYS A 180 9.45 1.61 2.67
N LEU A 181 9.89 1.77 3.92
CA LEU A 181 10.15 3.06 4.57
C LEU A 181 11.66 3.18 4.86
N PRO A 182 12.46 3.73 3.93
CA PRO A 182 13.93 3.70 3.99
C PRO A 182 14.54 4.85 4.81
N ALA A 183 13.73 5.66 5.47
CA ALA A 183 14.18 6.85 6.17
C ALA A 183 14.98 6.52 7.44
N THR A 184 16.17 7.12 7.54
CA THR A 184 17.11 6.99 8.68
C THR A 184 17.26 8.28 9.48
N THR A 185 16.52 9.33 9.11
CA THR A 185 16.36 10.57 9.89
C THR A 185 14.89 10.97 9.86
N LEU A 186 14.26 10.93 11.05
CA LEU A 186 12.82 10.95 11.25
C LEU A 186 12.42 12.11 12.17
N ALA A 187 11.99 13.23 11.58
CA ALA A 187 11.48 14.36 12.35
C ALA A 187 10.11 14.08 12.98
N THR A 188 9.71 14.99 13.87
CA THR A 188 8.50 14.91 14.70
C THR A 188 7.27 14.52 13.88
N ALA A 189 6.59 13.46 14.32
CA ALA A 189 5.35 12.94 13.75
C ALA A 189 5.37 12.64 12.23
N CYS A 190 6.53 12.41 11.60
CA CYS A 190 6.63 12.21 10.15
C CYS A 190 5.82 11.03 9.60
N TYR A 191 5.66 9.93 10.35
CA TYR A 191 4.84 8.74 10.04
C TYR A 191 3.63 8.59 10.98
N ARG A 192 3.24 9.62 11.74
CA ARG A 192 2.13 9.53 12.69
C ARG A 192 0.82 9.19 11.97
N GLY A 193 0.14 8.14 12.45
CA GLY A 193 -1.11 7.65 11.89
C GLY A 193 -1.06 7.25 10.41
N MET A 194 0.13 7.00 9.85
CA MET A 194 0.34 6.86 8.40
C MET A 194 -0.58 5.80 7.75
N PHE A 195 -0.89 4.72 8.46
CA PHE A 195 -1.77 3.64 8.03
C PHE A 195 -2.94 3.43 9.01
N ASP A 196 -3.33 4.44 9.77
CA ASP A 196 -4.47 4.35 10.70
C ASP A 196 -5.75 3.97 9.93
N GLY A 197 -6.50 2.99 10.43
CA GLY A 197 -7.72 2.48 9.78
C GLY A 197 -7.52 1.65 8.51
N CYS A 198 -6.28 1.28 8.13
CA CYS A 198 -6.01 0.43 6.97
C CYS A 198 -6.35 -1.05 7.23
N THR A 199 -7.64 -1.38 7.19
CA THR A 199 -8.14 -2.73 7.54
C THR A 199 -7.63 -3.88 6.66
N GLY A 200 -7.13 -3.58 5.46
CA GLY A 200 -6.55 -4.57 4.53
C GLY A 200 -5.12 -5.00 4.87
N LEU A 201 -4.42 -4.27 5.73
CA LEU A 201 -3.05 -4.60 6.12
C LEU A 201 -3.01 -5.75 7.13
N SER A 202 -2.10 -6.69 6.92
CA SER A 202 -1.82 -7.81 7.81
C SER A 202 -0.32 -7.92 8.06
N LEU A 203 0.11 -7.73 9.31
CA LEU A 203 1.50 -7.80 9.77
C LEU A 203 1.59 -8.65 11.02
N THR A 204 2.64 -9.47 11.14
CA THR A 204 2.93 -10.32 12.30
C THR A 204 4.45 -10.36 12.57
N THR A 205 4.87 -10.71 13.78
CA THR A 205 6.29 -11.00 14.09
C THR A 205 6.74 -12.38 13.64
N THR A 206 5.82 -13.26 13.26
CA THR A 206 6.09 -14.66 12.88
C THR A 206 5.98 -14.86 11.37
N LYS A 207 6.98 -15.47 10.74
CA LYS A 207 6.86 -15.90 9.33
C LYS A 207 5.97 -17.13 9.26
N ASP A 208 4.88 -17.07 8.50
CA ASP A 208 3.97 -18.18 8.27
C ASP A 208 3.63 -18.33 6.77
N ALA A 209 2.57 -19.08 6.43
CA ALA A 209 2.18 -19.34 5.04
C ALA A 209 1.57 -18.11 4.35
N ASP A 210 0.87 -17.26 5.10
CA ASP A 210 0.19 -16.07 4.60
C ASP A 210 1.10 -14.82 4.70
N HIS A 211 2.03 -14.82 5.67
CA HIS A 211 2.99 -13.75 5.96
C HIS A 211 4.42 -14.18 5.60
N THR A 212 4.75 -14.10 4.31
CA THR A 212 6.07 -14.54 3.79
C THR A 212 7.04 -13.39 3.46
N LEU A 213 6.53 -12.17 3.23
CA LEU A 213 7.34 -11.01 2.86
C LEU A 213 7.83 -10.27 4.11
N ALA A 214 9.14 -10.22 4.30
CA ALA A 214 9.75 -9.48 5.40
C ALA A 214 9.63 -7.95 5.18
N TRP A 215 9.28 -7.23 6.25
CA TRP A 215 9.25 -5.77 6.32
C TRP A 215 9.89 -5.32 7.63
N SER A 216 10.68 -4.25 7.60
CA SER A 216 11.31 -3.68 8.79
C SER A 216 11.60 -2.20 8.61
N LEU A 217 11.77 -1.51 9.73
CA LEU A 217 12.32 -0.16 9.79
C LEU A 217 13.80 -0.23 10.13
N ALA A 218 14.61 0.54 9.41
CA ALA A 218 16.04 0.67 9.68
C ALA A 218 16.28 1.39 11.01
N ASP A 219 17.48 1.22 11.55
CA ASP A 219 18.01 2.08 12.62
C ASP A 219 18.03 3.54 12.14
N ALA A 220 17.44 4.44 12.91
CA ALA A 220 17.25 5.83 12.51
C ALA A 220 17.49 6.80 13.68
N THR A 221 17.81 8.05 13.34
CA THR A 221 17.73 9.16 14.29
C THR A 221 16.32 9.71 14.31
N GLU A 222 15.69 9.75 15.48
CA GLU A 222 14.27 10.06 15.63
C GLU A 222 13.98 11.23 16.58
N GLU A 223 12.89 11.94 16.28
CA GLU A 223 12.27 12.92 17.17
C GLU A 223 10.98 12.36 17.80
N LEU A 224 10.36 13.18 18.66
CA LEU A 224 9.17 12.82 19.42
C LEU A 224 8.02 12.30 18.52
N ASN A 225 7.43 11.17 18.91
CA ASN A 225 6.19 10.62 18.35
C ASN A 225 6.22 10.40 16.83
N TRP A 226 7.40 10.11 16.24
CA TRP A 226 7.60 9.98 14.80
C TRP A 226 6.61 9.03 14.11
N ASN A 227 6.23 7.91 14.75
CA ASN A 227 5.24 6.93 14.28
C ASN A 227 4.04 6.75 15.22
N ALA A 228 3.69 7.74 16.05
CA ALA A 228 2.58 7.58 16.99
C ALA A 228 1.31 7.12 16.25
N ILE A 229 0.58 6.16 16.82
CA ILE A 229 -0.67 5.57 16.27
C ILE A 229 -0.57 5.05 14.82
N MET A 230 0.62 4.72 14.30
CA MET A 230 0.87 4.42 12.88
C MET A 230 -0.04 3.34 12.27
N PHE A 231 -0.40 2.30 13.02
CA PHE A 231 -1.33 1.24 12.63
C PHE A 231 -2.55 1.15 13.57
N GLU A 232 -2.98 2.26 14.18
CA GLU A 232 -4.26 2.29 14.90
C GLU A 232 -5.41 1.90 13.95
N GLY A 233 -6.50 1.34 14.46
CA GLY A 233 -7.59 0.84 13.61
C GLY A 233 -7.29 -0.38 12.71
N CYS A 234 -6.03 -0.84 12.57
CA CYS A 234 -5.68 -2.02 11.77
C CYS A 234 -5.86 -3.32 12.59
N PRO A 235 -6.89 -4.15 12.30
CA PRO A 235 -7.22 -5.30 13.14
C PRO A 235 -6.20 -6.45 12.98
N ASN A 236 -5.66 -6.67 11.78
CA ASN A 236 -4.78 -7.80 11.46
C ASN A 236 -3.27 -7.46 11.60
N VAL A 237 -2.95 -6.32 12.23
CA VAL A 237 -1.56 -5.91 12.52
C VAL A 237 -1.23 -6.27 13.97
N ASP A 238 -0.45 -7.32 14.17
CA ASP A 238 0.16 -7.71 15.45
C ASP A 238 1.68 -7.47 15.41
N LEU A 239 2.12 -6.50 16.21
CA LEU A 239 3.53 -6.11 16.30
C LEU A 239 4.26 -6.80 17.47
N GLY A 240 3.60 -7.73 18.18
CA GLY A 240 4.17 -8.49 19.31
C GLY A 240 4.52 -7.67 20.55
N ASN A 241 4.24 -6.36 20.55
CA ASN A 241 4.60 -5.40 21.60
C ASN A 241 3.39 -4.81 22.36
N GLY A 242 2.17 -5.21 21.99
CA GLY A 242 0.93 -4.69 22.58
C GLY A 242 0.55 -3.26 22.16
N SER A 243 1.31 -2.63 21.26
CA SER A 243 0.99 -1.33 20.67
C SER A 243 0.60 -1.46 19.19
N LYS A 244 0.35 -0.32 18.54
CA LYS A 244 0.16 -0.21 17.08
C LYS A 244 1.27 0.60 16.42
N GLU A 245 2.46 0.56 17.03
CA GLU A 245 3.63 1.38 16.68
C GLU A 245 4.83 0.43 16.45
N PRO A 246 5.34 0.32 15.21
CA PRO A 246 6.42 -0.62 14.89
C PRO A 246 7.72 -0.18 15.55
N GLN A 247 8.54 -1.17 15.94
CA GLN A 247 9.86 -0.91 16.51
C GLN A 247 10.93 -0.97 15.42
N MET A 248 11.94 -0.09 15.51
CA MET A 248 13.11 -0.15 14.63
C MET A 248 13.88 -1.46 14.82
N ASN A 249 14.63 -1.86 13.79
CA ASN A 249 15.46 -3.07 13.78
C ASN A 249 14.69 -4.38 14.06
N THR A 250 13.35 -4.34 14.05
CA THR A 250 12.47 -5.50 14.21
C THR A 250 11.96 -5.93 12.84
N VAL A 251 12.03 -7.23 12.57
CA VAL A 251 11.47 -7.82 11.34
C VAL A 251 10.05 -8.26 11.61
N TYR A 252 9.14 -7.71 10.82
CA TYR A 252 7.75 -8.15 10.71
C TYR A 252 7.57 -8.88 9.37
N TYR A 253 6.51 -9.65 9.25
CA TYR A 253 6.13 -10.34 8.04
C TYR A 253 4.72 -9.92 7.63
N GLN A 254 4.56 -9.62 6.35
CA GLN A 254 3.30 -9.23 5.73
C GLN A 254 2.97 -10.14 4.54
N THR A 255 1.74 -10.03 4.03
CA THR A 255 1.32 -10.78 2.84
C THR A 255 2.22 -10.49 1.65
N CYS A 256 2.54 -11.53 0.88
CA CYS A 256 3.28 -11.40 -0.37
C CYS A 256 2.34 -11.51 -1.57
N ASN A 257 2.25 -10.43 -2.35
CA ASN A 257 1.67 -10.46 -3.70
C ASN A 257 2.66 -11.18 -4.64
N HIS A 258 2.65 -12.52 -4.59
CA HIS A 258 3.69 -13.35 -5.18
C HIS A 258 3.81 -13.16 -6.71
N SER A 259 4.95 -12.63 -7.16
CA SER A 259 5.40 -12.69 -8.56
C SER A 259 6.56 -13.67 -8.67
N TYR A 260 6.50 -14.61 -9.61
CA TYR A 260 7.43 -15.75 -9.68
C TYR A 260 8.44 -15.61 -10.83
N GLY A 261 9.71 -15.85 -10.53
CA GLY A 261 10.79 -15.94 -11.52
C GLY A 261 10.72 -17.22 -12.36
N SER A 262 11.62 -17.31 -13.34
CA SER A 262 11.77 -18.50 -14.21
C SER A 262 12.29 -19.75 -13.47
N ASP A 263 12.82 -19.57 -12.26
CA ASP A 263 13.22 -20.63 -11.33
C ASP A 263 12.05 -21.15 -10.47
N GLY A 264 10.85 -20.60 -10.64
CA GLY A 264 9.66 -20.96 -9.87
C GLY A 264 9.61 -20.35 -8.48
N LYS A 265 10.52 -19.42 -8.12
CA LYS A 265 10.57 -18.78 -6.80
C LYS A 265 9.98 -17.38 -6.86
N CYS A 266 9.31 -16.97 -5.79
CA CYS A 266 8.80 -15.62 -5.68
C CYS A 266 9.96 -14.63 -5.57
N ILE A 267 9.99 -13.63 -6.45
CA ILE A 267 11.07 -12.64 -6.54
C ILE A 267 11.16 -11.72 -5.31
N TYR A 268 10.12 -11.69 -4.47
CA TYR A 268 10.03 -10.85 -3.27
C TYR A 268 10.35 -11.59 -1.96
N CYS A 269 9.83 -12.82 -1.78
CA CYS A 269 9.93 -13.56 -0.52
C CYS A 269 10.64 -14.92 -0.62
N GLY A 270 11.03 -15.35 -1.83
CA GLY A 270 11.69 -16.62 -2.10
C GLY A 270 10.80 -17.86 -2.03
N THR A 271 9.52 -17.73 -1.65
CA THR A 271 8.55 -18.84 -1.60
C THR A 271 8.47 -19.53 -2.95
N GLU A 272 8.58 -20.86 -2.97
CA GLU A 272 8.42 -21.66 -4.19
C GLU A 272 6.96 -21.70 -4.62
N LYS A 273 6.71 -21.62 -5.93
CA LYS A 273 5.37 -21.69 -6.50
C LYS A 273 4.77 -23.05 -6.18
N ALA A 274 3.64 -23.07 -5.46
CA ALA A 274 2.87 -24.29 -5.28
C ALA A 274 2.53 -24.89 -6.64
N VAL A 275 2.97 -26.13 -6.87
CA VAL A 275 2.59 -26.92 -8.03
C VAL A 275 1.44 -27.81 -7.61
N ASP A 276 0.24 -27.54 -8.12
CA ASP A 276 -0.92 -28.39 -7.90
C ASP A 276 -0.65 -29.77 -8.51
N ILE A 277 -0.26 -30.72 -7.66
CA ILE A 277 -0.17 -32.12 -8.06
C ILE A 277 -1.60 -32.62 -8.22
N VAL A 278 -2.11 -32.55 -9.45
CA VAL A 278 -3.31 -33.27 -9.85
C VAL A 278 -3.01 -34.76 -9.70
N THR A 279 -3.41 -35.33 -8.56
CA THR A 279 -3.40 -36.77 -8.35
C THR A 279 -4.33 -37.39 -9.38
N PRO A 280 -3.84 -38.28 -10.28
CA PRO A 280 -4.72 -38.93 -11.23
C PRO A 280 -5.75 -39.74 -10.47
N THR A 281 -7.03 -39.51 -10.77
CA THR A 281 -8.14 -40.31 -10.27
C THR A 281 -7.81 -41.80 -10.45
N PRO A 282 -7.89 -42.64 -9.41
CA PRO A 282 -7.58 -44.06 -9.55
C PRO A 282 -8.42 -44.68 -10.65
N GLU A 283 -7.77 -45.13 -11.72
CA GLU A 283 -8.43 -45.83 -12.81
C GLU A 283 -9.06 -47.11 -12.25
N ALA A 284 -10.39 -47.22 -12.36
CA ALA A 284 -11.13 -48.30 -11.75
C ALA A 284 -10.69 -49.64 -12.37
N ALA A 285 -10.08 -50.51 -11.54
CA ALA A 285 -9.61 -51.81 -11.99
C ALA A 285 -10.76 -52.60 -12.65
N PRO A 286 -10.52 -53.27 -13.79
CA PRO A 286 -11.58 -53.97 -14.51
C PRO A 286 -12.16 -55.09 -13.64
N ALA A 287 -13.47 -55.09 -13.48
CA ALA A 287 -14.17 -56.06 -12.65
C ALA A 287 -13.97 -57.49 -13.18
N ALA A 288 -13.34 -58.34 -12.38
CA ALA A 288 -13.21 -59.75 -12.68
C ALA A 288 -14.59 -60.42 -12.64
N GLY A 289 -15.04 -60.92 -13.79
CA GLY A 289 -16.33 -61.58 -13.91
C GLY A 289 -16.35 -62.92 -13.16
N ILE A 290 -17.20 -63.03 -12.14
CA ILE A 290 -17.56 -64.30 -11.50
C ILE A 290 -18.97 -64.71 -11.92
N THR A 291 -19.03 -65.66 -12.85
CA THR A 291 -20.28 -66.31 -13.25
C THR A 291 -20.73 -67.29 -12.18
N ASN A 292 -21.85 -67.01 -11.49
CA ASN A 292 -22.58 -68.01 -10.72
C ASN A 292 -23.98 -68.17 -11.30
N ALA A 293 -24.26 -69.35 -11.82
CA ALA A 293 -25.59 -69.73 -12.28
C ALA A 293 -26.39 -70.37 -11.15
N GLN A 294 -27.65 -69.97 -10.98
CA GLN A 294 -28.72 -70.91 -10.63
C GLN A 294 -30.09 -70.40 -11.13
N PRO A 295 -31.08 -71.29 -11.39
CA PRO A 295 -32.16 -70.98 -12.32
C PRO A 295 -33.55 -70.73 -11.68
N ASN A 296 -34.43 -70.21 -12.54
CA ASN A 296 -35.89 -70.40 -12.60
C ASN A 296 -36.79 -69.89 -11.46
N GLY A 297 -37.68 -68.95 -11.84
CA GLY A 297 -39.08 -68.99 -11.39
C GLY A 297 -39.75 -67.62 -11.18
N GLY A 298 -40.57 -67.17 -12.14
CA GLY A 298 -41.57 -66.12 -11.89
C GLY A 298 -41.56 -64.94 -12.88
N THR A 299 -42.68 -64.73 -13.55
CA THR A 299 -42.99 -63.64 -14.49
C THR A 299 -44.43 -63.18 -14.21
N PRO A 300 -44.89 -61.98 -14.62
CA PRO A 300 -44.42 -60.65 -14.22
C PRO A 300 -45.57 -59.78 -13.65
N THR A 301 -45.27 -58.69 -12.93
CA THR A 301 -46.13 -57.48 -12.91
C THR A 301 -45.37 -56.20 -12.54
N THR A 302 -45.56 -55.16 -13.35
CA THR A 302 -45.36 -53.72 -13.08
C THR A 302 -46.27 -53.24 -11.92
N PRO A 303 -46.03 -52.08 -11.23
CA PRO A 303 -45.73 -50.78 -11.85
C PRO A 303 -44.86 -49.73 -11.14
N ASN A 304 -44.40 -48.81 -11.99
CA ASN A 304 -44.21 -47.36 -11.81
C ASN A 304 -44.78 -46.69 -10.53
N THR A 305 -44.01 -45.80 -9.88
CA THR A 305 -44.46 -44.43 -9.51
C THR A 305 -43.33 -43.52 -8.99
N ASN A 306 -43.53 -42.21 -9.16
CA ASN A 306 -42.70 -41.11 -8.69
C ASN A 306 -42.55 -41.07 -7.15
N ASN A 307 -41.56 -40.32 -6.64
CA ASN A 307 -41.75 -39.63 -5.37
C ASN A 307 -41.06 -38.25 -5.31
N GLN A 308 -41.77 -37.29 -4.70
CA GLN A 308 -41.29 -35.96 -4.31
C GLN A 308 -41.14 -35.90 -2.77
N ALA A 309 -40.67 -34.76 -2.28
CA ALA A 309 -40.66 -34.32 -0.88
C ALA A 309 -39.57 -34.96 0.02
N ALA A 310 -39.16 -34.34 1.13
CA ALA A 310 -39.74 -33.17 1.81
C ALA A 310 -38.69 -32.22 2.41
N GLN A 311 -39.15 -31.00 2.72
CA GLN A 311 -38.49 -30.09 3.66
C GLN A 311 -38.50 -30.68 5.08
N ASN A 312 -37.62 -30.21 5.96
CA ASN A 312 -37.77 -30.42 7.40
C ASN A 312 -37.57 -29.10 8.16
N THR A 313 -38.50 -28.81 9.07
CA THR A 313 -38.54 -27.62 9.92
C THR A 313 -38.92 -28.07 11.32
N THR A 314 -38.09 -27.78 12.33
CA THR A 314 -38.51 -27.90 13.73
C THR A 314 -37.91 -26.76 14.55
N ALA A 315 -38.80 -25.95 15.14
CA ALA A 315 -38.44 -24.98 16.17
C ALA A 315 -38.62 -25.61 17.57
N ASN A 316 -37.97 -25.05 18.59
CA ASN A 316 -38.55 -25.10 19.93
C ASN A 316 -38.23 -23.84 20.74
N VAL A 317 -39.11 -23.54 21.70
CA VAL A 317 -39.27 -22.25 22.38
C VAL A 317 -39.03 -22.40 23.87
N LYS A 318 -38.30 -21.46 24.50
CA LYS A 318 -38.67 -20.96 25.84
C LYS A 318 -38.06 -19.60 26.18
N ALA A 319 -38.84 -18.79 26.88
CA ALA A 319 -38.51 -17.50 27.50
C ALA A 319 -39.22 -17.44 28.88
N PRO A 320 -39.27 -16.31 29.60
CA PRO A 320 -38.18 -15.42 30.06
C PRO A 320 -38.24 -15.16 31.59
N VAL A 321 -37.16 -14.68 32.22
CA VAL A 321 -37.25 -13.90 33.48
C VAL A 321 -36.07 -12.93 33.66
N THR A 322 -36.36 -11.74 34.22
CA THR A 322 -35.51 -10.80 35.02
C THR A 322 -33.97 -10.98 35.03
N GLY A 323 -33.11 -9.96 34.87
CA GLY A 323 -33.30 -8.51 35.04
C GLY A 323 -32.69 -8.02 36.36
N GLU A 324 -31.46 -7.46 36.31
CA GLU A 324 -30.94 -6.44 37.24
C GLU A 324 -29.58 -5.86 36.76
N ALA A 325 -29.09 -4.82 37.43
CA ALA A 325 -28.13 -3.84 36.88
C ALA A 325 -26.64 -4.23 36.93
N SER A 326 -25.88 -3.83 35.91
CA SER A 326 -24.41 -3.91 35.90
C SER A 326 -23.76 -2.72 36.61
N SER A 327 -23.07 -3.00 37.72
CA SER A 327 -22.30 -2.03 38.51
C SER A 327 -21.11 -1.44 37.72
N MET A 328 -21.00 -0.11 37.72
CA MET A 328 -19.81 0.60 37.24
C MET A 328 -18.68 0.50 38.28
N ALA A 329 -17.67 -0.32 38.03
CA ALA A 329 -16.47 -0.41 38.86
C ALA A 329 -15.39 0.57 38.36
N SER A 330 -15.36 1.77 38.94
CA SER A 330 -14.30 2.77 38.70
C SER A 330 -12.95 2.28 39.24
N VAL A 331 -11.96 2.06 38.37
CA VAL A 331 -10.58 1.82 38.79
C VAL A 331 -9.95 3.15 39.21
N ILE A 332 -9.80 3.35 40.52
CA ILE A 332 -9.10 4.50 41.09
C ILE A 332 -7.59 4.24 41.00
N LEU A 333 -6.93 4.86 40.02
CA LEU A 333 -5.47 4.89 39.92
C LEU A 333 -4.91 5.89 40.95
N VAL A 334 -4.36 5.39 42.05
CA VAL A 334 -3.71 6.21 43.08
C VAL A 334 -2.31 6.62 42.60
N LEU A 335 -2.21 7.83 42.03
CA LEU A 335 -0.94 8.47 41.72
C LEU A 335 -0.34 9.13 42.98
N LEU A 336 0.64 8.47 43.59
CA LEU A 336 1.51 9.06 44.60
C LEU A 336 2.50 10.04 43.94
N ILE A 337 2.11 11.31 43.82
CA ILE A 337 3.00 12.38 43.37
C ILE A 337 3.81 12.89 44.57
N ALA A 338 5.07 12.47 44.66
CA ALA A 338 6.07 13.04 45.55
C ALA A 338 7.20 13.66 44.71
N GLY A 339 7.58 14.91 45.01
CA GLY A 339 8.59 15.67 44.25
C GLY A 339 7.95 16.51 43.14
N GLY A 340 7.70 17.78 43.42
CA GLY A 340 6.97 18.67 42.51
C GLY A 340 7.86 19.52 41.59
N LEU A 341 7.23 20.08 40.55
CA LEU A 341 7.63 21.35 39.95
C LEU A 341 6.36 22.11 39.53
N ALA A 342 6.35 23.42 39.70
CA ALA A 342 5.14 24.23 39.54
C ALA A 342 4.85 24.59 38.08
N VAL A 343 3.59 24.47 37.66
CA VAL A 343 3.07 25.14 36.45
C VAL A 343 1.77 25.86 36.81
N ILE A 344 1.76 27.18 36.60
CA ILE A 344 0.61 28.05 36.84
C ILE A 344 -0.36 27.91 35.67
N LEU A 345 -1.60 27.50 35.93
CA LEU A 345 -2.70 27.59 34.97
C LEU A 345 -3.80 28.50 35.49
N VAL A 346 -4.04 29.59 34.74
CA VAL A 346 -5.06 30.60 35.01
C VAL A 346 -6.45 29.99 34.80
N GLY A 347 -7.25 29.95 35.87
CA GLY A 347 -8.62 29.44 35.80
C GLY A 347 -9.60 30.46 35.21
N VAL A 348 -10.53 29.99 34.36
CA VAL A 348 -11.77 30.69 34.05
C VAL A 348 -12.94 29.79 34.44
N CYS A 349 -13.51 30.04 35.62
CA CYS A 349 -14.68 29.32 36.13
C CYS A 349 -15.94 29.68 35.34
N LYS A 350 -16.55 28.70 34.64
CA LYS A 350 -17.87 28.86 34.02
C LYS A 350 -18.98 28.61 35.05
N MET A 351 -19.39 29.65 35.78
CA MET A 351 -20.53 29.54 36.71
C MET A 351 -21.85 29.26 35.98
N ARG A 352 -22.60 28.26 36.47
CA ARG A 352 -24.05 28.17 36.23
C ARG A 352 -24.77 29.16 37.14
N LYS A 353 -25.76 29.89 36.62
CA LYS A 353 -26.89 30.41 37.41
C LYS A 353 -28.19 30.23 36.63
N HIS A 354 -29.22 29.78 37.35
CA HIS A 354 -30.59 29.63 36.86
C HIS A 354 -31.37 30.95 36.95
N CYS A 355 -32.39 31.06 36.09
CA CYS A 355 -33.64 31.82 36.22
C CYS A 355 -33.59 33.30 36.67
N LYS A 356 -34.02 34.17 35.76
CA LYS A 356 -35.45 34.56 35.74
C LYS A 356 -36.00 34.33 34.34
#